data_AF-A0A536WNU4-F1
#
_entry.id   AF-A0A536WNU4-F1
#
_cell.length_a   1.000
_cell.length_b   1.000
_cell.length_c   1.000
_cell.angle_alpha   90.00
_cell.angle_beta   90.00
_cell.angle_gamma   90.00
#
_symmetry.space_group_name_H-M   'P 1'
#
loop_
_entity.id
_entity.type
_entity.pdbx_description
1 polymer ?
#
loop_
_entity_poly.entity_id
_entity_poly.type
_entity_poly.pdbx_seq_one_letter_code
_entity_poly.pdbx_strand_id
1 'polypeptide(L)'
;MRLGIVASRFNDALASKLLERAQREAKKLGAQSSVVSVPGALEIPVALQWMAQSGEFDALVALGAVIRGDTYHFEVVANESARGVMEVA
;
A
#
# COMPACT_ATOMS: atom_id res chain seq x y z
N MET A 1 9.95 -4.29 15.41
CA MET A 1 9.39 -3.32 14.45
C MET A 1 7.99 -3.77 14.05
N ARG A 2 7.00 -2.91 14.19
CA ARG A 2 5.61 -3.09 13.76
C ARG A 2 5.44 -2.39 12.41
N LEU A 3 5.21 -3.18 11.36
CA LEU A 3 5.10 -2.70 9.98
C LEU A 3 3.62 -2.70 9.57
N GLY A 4 3.10 -1.54 9.22
CA GLY A 4 1.79 -1.44 8.59
C GLY A 4 1.89 -1.58 7.08
N ILE A 5 1.07 -2.43 6.47
CA ILE A 5 1.04 -2.61 5.01
C ILE A 5 -0.37 -2.37 4.51
N VAL A 6 -0.54 -1.46 3.56
CA VAL A 6 -1.80 -1.28 2.83
C VAL A 6 -1.62 -1.82 1.42
N ALA A 7 -2.48 -2.76 1.01
CA ALA A 7 -2.41 -3.39 -0.30
C ALA A 7 -3.72 -3.21 -1.09
N SER A 8 -3.64 -2.67 -2.31
CA SER A 8 -4.79 -2.64 -3.22
C SER A 8 -5.01 -3.99 -3.90
N ARG A 9 -6.27 -4.32 -4.19
CA ARG A 9 -6.67 -5.59 -4.83
C ARG A 9 -7.10 -5.46 -6.29
N PHE A 10 -7.00 -4.27 -6.89
CA PHE A 10 -7.44 -4.05 -8.27
C PHE A 10 -6.71 -4.95 -9.27
N ASN A 11 -5.39 -5.07 -9.14
CA ASN A 11 -4.56 -5.98 -9.92
C ASN A 11 -4.06 -7.15 -9.05
N ASP A 12 -5.00 -7.92 -8.50
CA ASP A 12 -4.73 -8.91 -7.43
C ASP A 12 -3.61 -9.92 -7.77
N ALA A 13 -3.55 -10.41 -9.01
CA ALA A 13 -2.50 -11.35 -9.44
C ALA A 13 -1.07 -10.79 -9.32
N LEU A 14 -0.91 -9.47 -9.33
CA LEU A 14 0.35 -8.76 -9.07
C LEU A 14 0.46 -8.32 -7.62
N ALA A 15 -0.58 -7.70 -7.08
CA ALA A 15 -0.58 -7.13 -5.73
C ALA A 15 -0.41 -8.20 -4.64
N SER A 16 -1.04 -9.38 -4.79
CA SER A 16 -0.85 -10.51 -3.88
C SER A 16 0.61 -10.99 -3.83
N LYS A 17 1.30 -11.03 -4.98
CA LYS A 17 2.73 -11.41 -5.05
C LYS A 17 3.63 -10.37 -4.40
N LEU A 18 3.30 -9.08 -4.56
CA LEU A 18 4.02 -7.99 -3.88
C LEU A 18 3.84 -8.10 -2.36
N LEU A 19 2.60 -8.29 -1.90
CA LEU A 19 2.27 -8.46 -0.49
C LEU A 19 2.98 -9.66 0.13
N GLU A 20 2.92 -10.81 -0.54
CA GLU A 20 3.57 -12.04 -0.08
C GLU A 20 5.09 -11.85 0.05
N ARG A 21 5.73 -11.17 -0.92
CA ARG A 21 7.15 -10.82 -0.85
C ARG A 21 7.44 -9.87 0.31
N ALA A 22 6.65 -8.80 0.47
CA ALA A 22 6.83 -7.82 1.54
C ALA A 22 6.72 -8.47 2.93
N GLN A 23 5.70 -9.32 3.15
CA GLN A 23 5.54 -10.04 4.42
C GLN A 23 6.68 -11.03 4.68
N ARG A 24 7.14 -11.74 3.65
CA ARG A 24 8.30 -12.65 3.79
C ARG A 24 9.57 -11.91 4.18
N GLU A 25 9.87 -10.78 3.54
CA GLU A 25 11.05 -9.99 3.88
C GLU A 25 10.92 -9.34 5.26
N ALA A 26 9.74 -8.80 5.61
CA ALA A 26 9.46 -8.29 6.95
C ALA A 26 9.72 -9.36 8.02
N LYS A 27 9.21 -10.59 7.81
CA LYS A 27 9.44 -11.72 8.71
C LYS A 27 10.92 -12.09 8.82
N LYS A 28 11.65 -12.14 7.71
CA LYS A 28 13.10 -12.43 7.72
C LYS A 28 13.89 -11.40 8.52
N LEU A 29 13.47 -10.14 8.49
CA LEU A 29 14.06 -9.04 9.26
C LEU A 29 13.55 -8.96 10.71
N GLY A 30 12.70 -9.89 11.15
CA GLY A 30 12.14 -9.91 12.51
C GLY A 30 11.04 -8.86 12.77
N ALA A 31 10.47 -8.27 11.72
CA ALA A 31 9.36 -7.34 11.82
C ALA A 31 8.01 -8.08 11.86
N GLN A 32 7.06 -7.53 12.63
CA GLN A 32 5.67 -7.98 12.66
C GLN A 32 4.85 -7.12 11.72
N SER A 33 4.25 -7.71 10.68
CA SER A 33 3.45 -6.98 9.70
C SER A 33 1.95 -7.12 9.95
N SER A 34 1.22 -6.00 9.97
CA SER A 34 -0.25 -5.97 9.90
C SER A 34 -0.69 -5.45 8.53
N VAL A 35 -1.73 -6.05 7.95
CA VAL A 35 -2.15 -5.77 6.57
C VAL A 35 -3.58 -5.24 6.54
N VAL A 36 -3.79 -4.15 5.79
CA VAL A 36 -5.10 -3.63 5.42
C VAL A 36 -5.27 -3.76 3.91
N SER A 37 -6.39 -4.33 3.46
CA SER A 37 -6.73 -4.43 2.04
C SER A 37 -7.70 -3.34 1.62
N VAL A 38 -7.44 -2.71 0.48
CA VAL A 38 -8.29 -1.67 -0.11
C VAL A 38 -8.66 -2.01 -1.56
N PRO A 39 -9.77 -1.45 -2.11
CA PRO A 39 -10.19 -1.73 -3.48
C PRO A 39 -9.15 -1.33 -4.53
N GLY A 40 -8.67 -0.08 -4.51
CA GLY A 40 -7.75 0.48 -5.50
C GLY A 40 -6.60 1.27 -4.88
N ALA A 41 -5.72 1.80 -5.74
CA ALA A 41 -4.56 2.56 -5.28
C ALA A 41 -4.91 3.93 -4.69
N LEU A 42 -6.05 4.52 -5.10
CA LEU A 42 -6.52 5.81 -4.60
C LEU A 42 -6.93 5.78 -3.12
N GLU A 43 -7.33 4.62 -2.61
CA GLU A 43 -7.68 4.45 -1.19
C GLU A 43 -6.46 4.20 -0.30
N ILE A 44 -5.28 3.91 -0.88
CA ILE A 44 -4.06 3.59 -0.12
C ILE A 44 -3.65 4.73 0.83
N PRO A 45 -3.56 6.01 0.40
CA PRO A 45 -3.17 7.10 1.29
C PRO A 45 -4.06 7.25 2.51
N VAL A 46 -5.38 7.11 2.33
CA VAL A 46 -6.35 7.25 3.43
C VAL A 46 -6.17 6.13 4.45
N ALA A 47 -6.00 4.89 4.00
CA ALA A 47 -5.76 3.77 4.89
C ALA A 47 -4.39 3.88 5.60
N LEU A 48 -3.35 4.37 4.91
CA LEU A 48 -2.05 4.62 5.53
C LEU A 48 -2.13 5.72 6.59
N GLN A 49 -2.86 6.81 6.32
CA GLN A 49 -3.06 7.89 7.28
C GLN A 49 -3.78 7.40 8.53
N TRP A 50 -4.79 6.53 8.37
CA TRP A 50 -5.47 5.88 9.49
C TRP A 50 -4.51 5.01 10.32
N MET A 51 -3.64 4.24 9.67
CA MET A 51 -2.61 3.45 10.37
C MET A 51 -1.56 4.34 11.04
N ALA A 52 -1.13 5.44 10.41
CA ALA A 52 -0.16 6.36 10.99
C ALA A 52 -0.71 6.99 12.28
N GLN A 53 -1.97 7.44 12.24
CA GLN A 53 -2.65 8.09 13.37
C GLN A 53 -2.91 7.17 14.56
N SER A 54 -2.88 5.85 14.39
CA SER A 54 -3.05 4.92 15.52
C SER A 54 -1.85 4.92 16.47
N GLY A 55 -0.66 5.34 16.01
CA GLY A 55 0.58 5.24 16.79
C GLY A 55 1.07 3.81 17.03
N GLU A 56 0.46 2.81 16.37
CA GLU A 56 0.78 1.40 16.55
C GLU A 56 1.89 0.89 15.63
N PHE A 57 2.29 1.67 14.62
CA PHE A 57 3.24 1.24 13.60
C PHE A 57 4.51 2.09 13.62
N ASP A 58 5.65 1.42 13.48
CA ASP A 58 6.95 2.08 13.42
C ASP A 58 7.32 2.47 11.97
N ALA A 59 6.71 1.80 10.99
CA ALA A 59 6.87 2.08 9.56
C ALA A 59 5.62 1.62 8.79
N LEU A 60 5.40 2.23 7.62
CA LEU A 60 4.27 1.93 6.74
C LEU A 60 4.74 1.61 5.31
N VAL A 61 3.96 0.78 4.60
CA VAL A 61 4.23 0.34 3.22
C VAL A 61 2.96 0.44 2.38
N ALA A 62 3.07 1.13 1.24
CA ALA A 62 2.05 1.21 0.20
C ALA A 62 2.30 0.14 -0.88
N LEU A 63 1.33 -0.75 -1.13
CA LEU A 63 1.41 -1.73 -2.21
C LEU A 63 0.21 -1.57 -3.16
N GLY A 64 0.50 -1.31 -4.43
CA GLY A 64 -0.50 -1.28 -5.49
C GLY A 64 0.18 -1.46 -6.85
N ALA A 65 -0.57 -1.97 -7.82
CA ALA A 65 -0.12 -2.07 -9.20
C ALA A 65 -1.08 -1.28 -10.10
N VAL A 66 -0.56 -0.25 -10.76
CA VAL A 66 -1.29 0.56 -11.75
C VAL A 66 -0.69 0.26 -13.12
N ILE A 67 -1.51 -0.25 -14.03
CA ILE A 67 -1.09 -0.62 -15.38
C ILE A 67 -1.64 0.43 -16.34
N ARG A 68 -0.78 0.98 -17.18
CA ARG A 68 -1.18 1.90 -18.25
C ARG A 68 -2.12 1.17 -19.21
N GLY A 69 -3.35 1.67 -19.33
CA GLY A 69 -4.32 1.27 -20.33
C GLY A 69 -4.62 2.41 -21.31
N ASP A 70 -5.75 2.31 -22.01
CA ASP A 70 -6.13 3.27 -23.05
C ASP A 70 -6.83 4.53 -22.50
N THR A 71 -7.20 4.55 -21.23
CA THR A 71 -7.90 5.68 -20.60
C THR A 71 -6.96 6.54 -19.77
N TYR A 72 -7.15 7.85 -19.79
CA TYR A 72 -6.38 8.80 -18.95
C TYR A 72 -6.49 8.51 -17.44
N HIS A 73 -7.46 7.69 -17.03
CA HIS A 73 -7.67 7.31 -15.64
C HIS A 73 -6.42 6.69 -14.98
N PHE A 74 -5.57 5.95 -15.72
CA PHE A 74 -4.35 5.39 -15.11
C PHE A 74 -3.37 6.47 -14.64
N GLU A 75 -3.27 7.61 -15.34
CA GLU A 75 -2.38 8.72 -14.94
C GLU A 75 -2.89 9.36 -13.66
N VAL A 76 -4.20 9.59 -13.57
CA VAL A 76 -4.84 10.11 -12.36
C VAL A 76 -4.58 9.18 -11.19
N VAL A 77 -4.84 7.87 -11.35
CA VAL A 77 -4.64 6.90 -10.27
C VAL A 77 -3.17 6.83 -9.86
N ALA A 78 -2.22 6.76 -10.80
CA ALA A 78 -0.79 6.66 -10.49
C ALA A 78 -0.28 7.93 -9.77
N ASN A 79 -0.61 9.11 -10.30
CA ASN A 79 -0.09 10.37 -9.78
C ASN A 79 -0.73 10.74 -8.43
N GLU A 80 -2.05 10.65 -8.32
CA GLU A 80 -2.76 11.06 -7.10
C GLU A 80 -2.54 10.09 -5.95
N SER A 81 -2.42 8.78 -6.21
CA SER A 81 -2.05 7.84 -5.15
C SER A 81 -0.62 8.07 -4.66
N ALA A 82 0.35 8.28 -5.56
CA ALA A 82 1.73 8.57 -5.17
C ALA A 82 1.84 9.88 -4.37
N ARG A 83 1.18 10.94 -4.84
CA ARG A 83 1.10 12.23 -4.14
C ARG A 83 0.50 12.07 -2.75
N GLY A 84 -0.65 11.39 -2.64
CA GLY A 84 -1.30 11.14 -1.36
C GLY A 84 -0.43 10.36 -0.38
N VAL A 85 0.34 9.36 -0.85
CA VAL A 85 1.29 8.63 0.00
C VAL A 85 2.38 9.55 0.57
N MET A 86 2.88 10.51 -0.21
CA MET A 86 3.88 11.48 0.26
C MET A 86 3.33 12.49 1.28
N GLU A 87 2.01 12.71 1.29
CA GLU A 87 1.33 13.62 2.21
C GLU A 87 0.93 12.95 3.55
N VAL A 88 1.10 11.62 3.69
CA VAL A 88 0.79 10.91 4.93
C VAL A 88 1.72 11.37 6.06
N ALA A 89 1.13 11.85 7.15
CA ALA A 89 1.80 12.37 8.34
C ALA A 89 1.82 11.36 9.50
#